data_AF-A0A959P449-F1
#
_entry.id   AF-A0A959P449-F1
#
_cell.length_a   1.000
_cell.length_b   1.000
_cell.length_c   1.000
_cell.angle_alpha   90.00
_cell.angle_beta   90.00
_cell.angle_gamma   90.00
#
_symmetry.space_group_name_H-M   'P 1'
#
loop_
_entity.id
_entity.type
_entity.pdbx_description
1 polymer ?
#
loop_
_entity_poly.entity_id
_entity_poly.type
_entity_poly.pdbx_seq_one_letter_code
_entity_poly.pdbx_strand_id
1 'polypeptide(L)'
;MKKFLVLLVALSTSVGFQSCNQDDDSFGFSDLIGTYVGAMNVQNPDFTNAQYSVQVSQVSSQVVKITPLGTAGTEWTAHMTNVAGVWTCISCVTNNQVTITEISGSVQLSYNYDNNEQFVGVKQ
;
A
#
# COMPACT_ATOMS: atom_id res chain seq x y z
N MET A 1 -48.20 -39.33 -3.16
CA MET A 1 -47.34 -38.24 -3.66
C MET A 1 -46.15 -38.12 -2.73
N LYS A 2 -44.93 -38.17 -3.29
CA LYS A 2 -43.63 -38.10 -2.59
C LYS A 2 -43.44 -36.72 -1.95
N LYS A 3 -42.97 -36.65 -0.70
CA LYS A 3 -42.09 -35.55 -0.23
C LYS A 3 -41.11 -36.12 0.80
N PHE A 4 -39.87 -36.34 0.34
CA PHE A 4 -38.69 -36.51 1.18
C PHE A 4 -38.43 -35.18 1.89
N LEU A 5 -38.37 -35.17 3.22
CA LEU A 5 -37.84 -34.03 3.96
C LEU A 5 -36.35 -34.29 4.17
N VAL A 6 -35.53 -33.54 3.43
CA VAL A 6 -34.08 -33.58 3.50
C VAL A 6 -33.63 -32.80 4.73
N LEU A 7 -32.76 -33.44 5.51
CA LEU A 7 -32.08 -32.92 6.69
C LEU A 7 -31.00 -31.90 6.27
N LEU A 8 -30.99 -30.69 6.83
CA LEU A 8 -29.82 -29.82 6.82
C LEU A 8 -29.37 -29.56 8.26
N VAL A 9 -28.35 -30.31 8.68
CA VAL A 9 -27.59 -30.01 9.88
C VAL A 9 -26.57 -28.94 9.48
N ALA A 10 -26.80 -27.70 9.88
CA ALA A 10 -25.80 -26.66 9.78
C ALA A 10 -24.74 -26.91 10.86
N LEU A 11 -23.69 -27.66 10.52
CA LEU A 11 -22.44 -27.63 11.27
C LEU A 11 -21.88 -26.21 11.14
N SER A 12 -22.15 -25.34 12.11
CA SER A 12 -21.37 -24.13 12.31
C SER A 12 -19.99 -24.55 12.83
N THR A 13 -19.12 -24.99 11.92
CA THR A 13 -17.69 -24.98 12.20
C THR A 13 -17.32 -23.51 12.33
N SER A 14 -17.32 -23.02 13.57
CA SER A 14 -16.55 -21.84 13.95
C SER A 14 -15.10 -22.17 13.59
N VAL A 15 -14.72 -21.86 12.35
CA VAL A 15 -13.33 -21.60 12.02
C VAL A 15 -12.97 -20.38 12.86
N GLY A 16 -12.48 -20.63 14.07
CA GLY A 16 -11.72 -19.63 14.77
C GLY A 16 -10.64 -19.21 13.80
N PHE A 17 -10.64 -17.94 13.41
CA PHE A 17 -9.46 -17.32 12.83
C PHE A 17 -8.42 -17.33 13.95
N GLN A 18 -7.78 -18.48 14.12
CA GLN A 18 -6.64 -18.66 14.99
C GLN A 18 -5.56 -17.83 14.30
N SER A 19 -5.41 -16.61 14.80
CA SER A 19 -4.38 -15.67 14.41
C SER A 19 -3.03 -16.35 14.59
N CYS A 20 -2.53 -16.98 13.53
CA CYS A 20 -1.16 -17.46 13.40
C CYS A 20 -0.21 -16.31 13.05
N ASN A 21 -0.45 -15.10 13.56
CA ASN A 21 0.52 -14.02 13.56
C ASN A 21 0.93 -13.77 15.01
N GLN A 22 1.75 -14.68 15.53
CA GLN A 22 2.67 -14.38 16.62
C GLN A 22 4.06 -14.27 16.00
N ASP A 23 4.28 -13.21 15.22
CA ASP A 23 5.63 -12.79 14.85
C ASP A 23 5.76 -11.33 15.28
N ASP A 24 6.72 -11.07 16.17
CA ASP A 24 7.01 -9.79 16.84
C ASP A 24 7.60 -8.73 15.89
N ASP A 25 7.66 -8.99 14.58
CA ASP A 25 8.10 -8.06 13.54
C ASP A 25 6.88 -7.45 12.84
N SER A 26 6.10 -6.66 13.58
CA SER A 26 4.96 -5.93 13.00
C SER A 26 5.46 -4.81 12.09
N PHE A 27 5.26 -4.93 10.77
CA PHE A 27 5.47 -3.86 9.77
C PHE A 27 4.78 -2.54 10.19
N GLY A 28 5.58 -1.69 10.82
CA GLY A 28 5.18 -0.48 11.53
C GLY A 28 5.34 0.78 10.69
N PHE A 29 4.89 1.91 11.24
CA PHE A 29 4.92 3.18 10.52
C PHE A 29 6.35 3.66 10.22
N SER A 30 7.32 3.34 11.07
CA SER A 30 8.74 3.64 10.83
C SER A 30 9.30 2.93 9.61
N ASP A 31 8.75 1.76 9.27
CA ASP A 31 9.24 0.93 8.16
C ASP A 31 8.89 1.53 6.80
N LEU A 32 7.97 2.49 6.77
CA LEU A 32 7.60 3.25 5.58
C LEU A 32 8.70 4.24 5.16
N ILE A 33 9.52 4.69 6.11
CA ILE A 33 10.45 5.80 5.90
C ILE A 33 11.71 5.32 5.18
N GLY A 34 12.05 5.97 4.08
CA GLY A 34 13.24 5.62 3.29
C GLY A 34 13.15 6.06 1.84
N THR A 35 14.11 5.62 1.05
CA THR A 35 14.17 5.89 -0.38
C THR A 35 13.61 4.70 -1.15
N TYR A 36 12.65 4.95 -2.02
CA TYR A 36 12.04 3.96 -2.89
C TYR A 36 12.51 4.22 -4.31
N VAL A 37 12.92 3.16 -4.99
CA VAL A 37 13.42 3.22 -6.34
C VAL A 37 12.57 2.33 -7.24
N GLY A 38 12.17 2.86 -8.39
CA GLY A 38 11.24 2.15 -9.27
C GLY A 38 10.90 2.90 -10.55
N ALA A 39 9.73 2.59 -11.09
CA ALA A 39 9.24 3.20 -12.33
C ALA A 39 8.20 4.28 -12.02
N MET A 40 8.19 5.33 -12.84
CA MET A 40 7.20 6.40 -12.79
C MET A 40 6.60 6.62 -14.18
N ASN A 41 5.30 6.82 -14.23
CA ASN A 41 4.60 7.36 -15.38
C ASN A 41 4.14 8.77 -15.03
N VAL A 42 4.71 9.78 -15.68
CA VAL A 42 4.23 11.17 -15.65
C VAL A 42 3.65 11.44 -17.03
N GLN A 43 2.38 11.83 -17.13
CA GLN A 43 1.67 11.92 -18.41
C GLN A 43 2.43 12.72 -19.50
N ASN A 44 2.83 11.95 -20.52
CA ASN A 44 3.11 12.22 -21.93
C ASN A 44 4.38 13.02 -22.35
N PRO A 45 5.23 12.46 -23.25
CA PRO A 45 5.25 11.10 -23.77
C PRO A 45 6.28 10.24 -23.05
N ASP A 46 5.94 8.97 -22.88
CA ASP A 46 6.79 7.87 -22.47
C ASP A 46 6.83 7.55 -20.97
N PHE A 47 6.40 6.31 -20.69
CA PHE A 47 7.10 5.43 -19.77
C PHE A 47 8.55 5.31 -20.25
N THR A 48 9.37 6.33 -19.97
CA THR A 48 10.79 6.12 -20.10
C THR A 48 11.14 4.99 -19.14
N ASN A 49 11.91 4.00 -19.58
CA ASN A 49 12.53 2.99 -18.71
C ASN A 49 13.56 3.65 -17.74
N ALA A 50 13.34 4.90 -17.38
CA ALA A 50 14.10 5.64 -16.41
C ALA A 50 13.75 5.11 -15.02
N GLN A 51 14.79 4.95 -14.23
CA GLN A 51 14.66 4.65 -12.83
C GLN A 51 14.40 5.96 -12.08
N TYR A 52 13.31 5.99 -11.32
CA TYR A 52 12.92 7.13 -10.49
C TYR A 52 13.09 6.79 -9.03
N SER A 53 13.42 7.80 -8.24
CA SER A 53 13.58 7.68 -6.80
C SER A 53 12.67 8.67 -6.09
N VAL A 54 11.97 8.20 -5.06
CA VAL A 54 11.19 9.05 -4.16
C VAL A 54 11.66 8.80 -2.73
N GLN A 55 11.71 9.87 -1.95
CA GLN A 55 11.98 9.81 -0.52
C GLN A 55 10.67 9.91 0.25
N VAL A 56 10.41 8.93 1.11
CA VAL A 56 9.32 8.96 2.07
C VAL A 56 9.89 9.38 3.42
N SER A 57 9.39 10.49 3.95
CA SER A 57 9.82 11.07 5.22
C SER A 57 8.65 11.22 6.18
N GLN A 58 8.91 11.10 7.48
CA GLN A 58 7.90 11.25 8.50
C GLN A 58 7.64 12.74 8.78
N VAL A 59 6.37 13.15 8.71
CA VAL A 59 5.92 14.50 9.10
C VAL A 59 5.29 14.48 10.50
N SER A 60 4.50 13.44 10.80
CA SER A 60 3.93 13.21 12.13
C SER A 60 3.65 11.72 12.36
N SER A 61 2.96 11.34 13.44
CA SER A 61 2.75 9.93 13.82
C SER A 61 2.06 9.06 12.78
N GLN A 62 1.29 9.65 11.86
CA GLN A 62 0.58 8.94 10.79
C GLN A 62 0.66 9.67 9.45
N VAL A 63 1.58 10.63 9.32
CA VAL A 63 1.67 11.45 8.11
C VAL A 63 3.06 11.32 7.52
N VAL A 64 3.11 10.95 6.24
CA VAL A 64 4.34 10.92 5.47
C VAL A 64 4.32 12.01 4.40
N LYS A 65 5.51 12.49 4.05
CA LYS A 65 5.75 13.33 2.89
C LYS A 65 6.56 12.52 1.87
N ILE A 66 6.06 12.49 0.64
CA ILE A 66 6.66 11.81 -0.49
C ILE A 66 7.26 12.88 -1.39
N THR A 67 8.58 12.86 -1.53
CA THR A 67 9.35 13.83 -2.31
C THR A 67 10.09 13.10 -3.43
N PRO A 68 9.77 13.37 -4.71
CA PRO A 68 10.59 12.92 -5.82
C PRO A 68 12.01 13.49 -5.70
N LEU A 69 13.03 12.66 -5.94
CA LEU A 69 14.44 13.08 -5.86
C LEU A 69 15.00 13.59 -7.20
N GLY A 70 14.18 13.59 -8.26
CA GLY A 70 14.51 14.09 -9.59
C GLY A 70 13.68 15.30 -9.98
N THR A 71 13.73 15.67 -11.26
CA THR A 71 12.92 16.76 -11.84
C THR A 71 11.53 16.33 -12.27
N ALA A 72 11.19 15.05 -12.09
CA ALA A 72 9.91 14.46 -12.45
C ALA A 72 9.15 14.06 -11.19
N GLY A 73 7.83 14.21 -11.25
CA GLY A 73 6.92 13.86 -10.19
C GLY A 73 6.56 15.04 -9.28
N THR A 74 5.56 14.81 -8.43
CA THR A 74 4.96 15.82 -7.57
C THR A 74 5.22 15.49 -6.11
N GLU A 75 5.67 16.49 -5.34
CA GLU A 75 5.75 16.34 -3.89
C GLU A 75 4.36 16.40 -3.27
N TRP A 76 4.07 15.48 -2.34
CA TRP A 76 2.80 15.51 -1.62
C TRP A 76 2.85 14.82 -0.26
N THR A 77 1.82 15.08 0.55
CA THR A 77 1.68 14.57 1.92
C THR A 77 0.47 13.64 2.02
N ALA A 78 0.64 12.52 2.72
CA ALA A 78 -0.38 11.49 2.86
C ALA A 78 -0.60 11.11 4.34
N HIS A 79 -1.86 11.04 4.74
CA HIS A 79 -2.29 10.51 6.04
C HIS A 79 -2.47 8.99 5.90
N MET A 80 -1.62 8.21 6.55
CA MET A 80 -1.57 6.77 6.40
C MET A 80 -2.38 6.07 7.48
N THR A 81 -3.12 5.04 7.09
CA THR A 81 -3.86 4.13 7.95
C THR A 81 -3.38 2.71 7.67
N ASN A 82 -3.07 1.94 8.71
CA ASN A 82 -2.76 0.52 8.54
C ASN A 82 -4.06 -0.29 8.43
N VAL A 83 -4.22 -1.01 7.33
CA VAL A 83 -5.32 -1.93 7.10
C VAL A 83 -4.71 -3.29 6.77
N ALA A 84 -4.81 -4.23 7.72
CA ALA A 84 -4.33 -5.60 7.56
C ALA A 84 -2.87 -5.70 7.07
N GLY A 85 -1.96 -4.88 7.62
CA GLY A 85 -0.54 -4.90 7.24
C GLY A 85 -0.20 -4.08 5.99
N VAL A 86 -1.17 -3.35 5.43
CA VAL A 86 -0.95 -2.41 4.32
C VAL A 86 -1.19 -0.99 4.83
N TRP A 87 -0.18 -0.13 4.73
CA TRP A 87 -0.34 1.28 5.02
C TRP A 87 -0.91 1.99 3.81
N THR A 88 -2.12 2.52 3.93
CA THR A 88 -2.85 3.17 2.84
C THR A 88 -3.33 4.56 3.23
N CYS A 89 -3.39 5.49 2.27
CA CYS A 89 -4.05 6.76 2.49
C CYS A 89 -5.52 6.71 2.06
N ILE A 90 -6.43 6.68 3.04
CA ILE A 90 -7.88 6.61 2.80
C ILE A 90 -8.48 8.01 2.57
N SER A 91 -7.86 9.05 3.15
CA SER A 91 -8.34 10.44 3.06
C SER A 91 -7.67 11.26 1.97
N CYS A 92 -6.82 10.66 1.16
CA CYS A 92 -6.29 11.32 -0.03
C CYS A 92 -7.46 11.63 -0.97
N VAL A 93 -7.40 12.77 -1.68
CA VAL A 93 -8.43 13.16 -2.67
C VAL A 93 -8.74 11.93 -3.52
N THR A 94 -10.00 11.66 -3.90
CA THR A 94 -10.44 10.35 -4.46
C THR A 94 -9.64 9.79 -5.64
N ASN A 95 -8.84 10.61 -6.31
CA ASN A 95 -7.94 10.24 -7.41
C ASN A 95 -6.51 9.87 -6.96
N ASN A 96 -6.20 10.11 -5.69
CA ASN A 96 -4.88 9.99 -5.11
C ASN A 96 -4.91 8.80 -4.17
N GLN A 97 -4.11 7.81 -4.50
CA GLN A 97 -4.02 6.58 -3.71
C GLN A 97 -2.55 6.33 -3.45
N VAL A 98 -2.20 6.04 -2.21
CA VAL A 98 -0.88 5.53 -1.85
C VAL A 98 -1.05 4.27 -1.04
N THR A 99 -0.25 3.27 -1.35
CA THR A 99 -0.13 2.04 -0.58
C THR A 99 1.35 1.72 -0.36
N ILE A 100 1.68 1.32 0.86
CA ILE A 100 2.99 0.81 1.23
C ILE A 100 2.78 -0.51 1.96
N THR A 101 3.45 -1.55 1.50
CA THR A 101 3.28 -2.91 2.01
C THR A 101 4.62 -3.64 2.01
N GLU A 102 4.79 -4.55 2.97
CA GLU A 102 5.90 -5.48 2.96
C GLU A 102 5.50 -6.76 2.21
N ILE A 103 6.27 -7.12 1.19
CA ILE A 103 6.10 -8.34 0.41
C ILE A 103 7.45 -9.04 0.33
N SER A 104 7.50 -10.27 0.86
CA SER A 104 8.69 -11.13 0.77
C SER A 104 9.99 -10.49 1.29
N GLY A 105 9.91 -9.73 2.40
CA GLY A 105 11.05 -9.06 3.02
C GLY A 105 11.49 -7.78 2.32
N SER A 106 10.66 -7.23 1.42
CA SER A 106 10.88 -5.95 0.75
C SER A 106 9.68 -5.03 0.95
N VAL A 107 9.93 -3.75 1.23
CA VAL A 107 8.87 -2.76 1.36
C VAL A 107 8.61 -2.10 0.00
N GLN A 108 7.40 -2.27 -0.53
CA GLN A 108 6.96 -1.71 -1.79
C GLN A 108 6.08 -0.48 -1.55
N LEU A 109 6.31 0.59 -2.32
CA LEU A 109 5.46 1.76 -2.41
C LEU A 109 4.79 1.77 -3.79
N SER A 110 3.48 1.99 -3.82
CA SER A 110 2.79 2.42 -5.03
C SER A 110 1.94 3.65 -4.76
N TYR A 111 1.89 4.57 -5.71
CA TYR A 111 0.90 5.64 -5.68
C TYR A 111 0.41 6.06 -7.07
N ASN A 112 -0.78 6.65 -7.06
CA ASN A 112 -1.32 7.46 -8.14
C ASN A 112 -1.59 8.86 -7.56
N TYR A 113 -1.15 9.90 -8.28
CA TYR A 113 -1.39 11.30 -7.96
C TYR A 113 -2.09 12.00 -9.12
N ASP A 114 -3.25 12.56 -8.83
CA ASP A 114 -4.17 13.30 -9.69
C ASP A 114 -4.45 12.63 -11.05
N ASN A 115 -4.39 11.29 -11.11
CA ASN A 115 -4.54 10.45 -12.33
C ASN A 115 -3.49 10.67 -13.43
N ASN A 116 -2.48 11.51 -13.18
CA ASN A 116 -1.49 11.92 -14.18
C ASN A 116 -0.08 11.43 -13.85
N GLU A 117 0.12 10.99 -12.60
CA GLU A 117 1.40 10.50 -12.11
C GLU A 117 1.19 9.17 -11.38
N GLN A 118 1.93 8.14 -11.80
CA GLN A 118 1.90 6.84 -11.15
C GLN A 118 3.33 6.41 -10.83
N PHE A 119 3.54 5.85 -9.65
CA PHE A 119 4.83 5.34 -9.23
C PHE A 119 4.68 3.96 -8.60
N VAL A 120 5.63 3.07 -8.90
CA VAL A 120 5.80 1.80 -8.20
C VAL A 120 7.28 1.58 -7.97
N GLY A 121 7.69 1.38 -6.72
CA GLY A 121 9.08 1.18 -6.37
C GLY A 121 9.28 0.40 -5.08
N VAL A 122 10.52 -0.04 -4.85
CA VAL A 122 10.92 -0.83 -3.69
C VAL A 122 11.93 -0.02 -2.87
N LYS A 123 11.79 -0.09 -1.55
CA LYS A 123 12.69 0.53 -0.59
C LYS A 123 14.11 -0.01 -0.75
N GLN A 124 15.10 0.87 -0.79
CA GLN A 124 16.54 0.53 -0.86
C GLN A 124 17.18 0.48 0.53
#